data_AF-A0A560KHW1-F1
#
_entry.id   AF-A0A560KHW1-F1
#
_cell.length_a   1.000
_cell.length_b   1.000
_cell.length_c   1.000
_cell.angle_alpha   90.00
_cell.angle_beta   90.00
_cell.angle_gamma   90.00
#
_symmetry.space_group_name_H-M   'P 1'
#
loop_
_entity.id
_entity.type
_entity.pdbx_description
1 polymer ?
#
loop_
_entity_poly.entity_id
_entity_poly.type
_entity_poly.pdbx_seq_one_letter_code
_entity_poly.pdbx_strand_id
1 'polypeptide(L)'
;MTAPWIKLGDAASVAGHGDYLTGRAPDAAGAAIPVVVQNFQGALKAFRNVCSHRYALIHDQPCGRGLLRCPYHGWVYDAAGVPIGIPFDDSDFRLDAEARRRLALAPVGLAVANGQVWVNADAAAIFTEPA
;
A
#
# COMPACT_ATOMS: atom_id res chain seq x y z
N MET A 1 -10.58 9.69 -18.21
CA MET A 1 -10.52 10.66 -17.10
C MET A 1 -9.34 10.27 -16.23
N THR A 2 -8.63 11.21 -15.62
CA THR A 2 -7.52 10.90 -14.70
C THR A 2 -8.07 10.47 -13.34
N ALA A 3 -7.37 9.57 -12.64
CA ALA A 3 -7.74 9.21 -11.29
C ALA A 3 -7.58 10.43 -10.35
N PRO A 4 -8.55 10.71 -9.46
CA PRO A 4 -8.47 11.85 -8.55
C PRO A 4 -7.55 11.58 -7.36
N TRP A 5 -7.01 12.65 -6.78
CA TRP A 5 -6.38 12.61 -5.46
C TRP A 5 -7.43 12.60 -4.37
N ILE A 6 -7.29 11.70 -3.39
CA ILE A 6 -8.20 11.53 -2.26
C ILE A 6 -7.44 11.73 -0.95
N LYS A 7 -8.00 12.53 -0.04
CA LYS A 7 -7.48 12.66 1.32
C LYS A 7 -7.74 11.34 2.06
N LEU A 8 -6.68 10.72 2.55
CA LEU A 8 -6.75 9.47 3.31
C LEU A 8 -6.81 9.72 4.82
N GLY A 9 -6.21 10.80 5.31
CA GLY A 9 -6.17 11.15 6.72
C GLY A 9 -5.10 12.19 7.04
N ASP A 10 -4.79 12.35 8.31
CA ASP A 10 -3.77 13.29 8.78
C ASP A 10 -2.40 12.61 8.85
N ALA A 11 -1.33 13.35 8.51
CA ALA A 11 0.04 12.84 8.52
C ALA A 11 0.51 12.39 9.91
N ALA A 12 -0.05 12.98 10.97
CA ALA A 12 0.22 12.57 12.35
C ALA A 12 -0.18 11.11 12.63
N SER A 13 -1.21 10.59 11.95
CA SER A 13 -1.68 9.21 12.09
C SER A 13 -0.71 8.17 11.51
N VAL A 14 0.29 8.60 10.75
CA VAL A 14 1.34 7.74 10.15
C VAL A 14 2.76 8.20 10.52
N ALA A 15 2.91 8.85 11.68
CA ALA A 15 4.19 9.41 12.10
C ALA A 15 5.19 8.34 12.57
N GLY A 16 4.72 7.25 13.20
CA GLY A 16 5.57 6.19 13.74
C GLY A 16 5.77 5.03 12.77
N HIS A 17 6.88 4.31 12.92
CA HIS A 17 7.13 3.10 12.12
C HIS A 17 6.01 2.07 12.31
N GLY A 18 5.52 1.54 11.18
CA GLY A 18 4.45 0.55 11.14
C GLY A 18 3.06 1.17 11.19
N ASP A 19 2.92 2.46 11.50
CA ASP A 19 1.64 3.15 11.44
C ASP A 19 1.13 3.16 9.99
N TYR A 20 -0.17 2.91 9.84
CA TYR A 20 -0.82 2.87 8.54
C TYR A 20 -2.19 3.53 8.54
N LEU A 21 -2.60 3.96 7.35
CA LEU A 21 -3.95 4.37 6.99
C LEU A 21 -4.42 3.51 5.81
N THR A 22 -5.68 3.10 5.82
CA THR A 22 -6.33 2.46 4.67
C THR A 22 -7.52 3.26 4.20
N GLY A 23 -7.94 3.01 2.95
CA GLY A 23 -9.11 3.64 2.38
C GLY A 23 -9.35 3.16 0.97
N ARG A 24 -10.09 3.96 0.19
CA ARG A 24 -10.36 3.68 -1.21
C ARG A 24 -10.05 4.89 -2.09
N ALA A 25 -9.37 4.64 -3.20
CA ALA A 25 -9.11 5.64 -4.24
C ALA A 25 -9.84 5.23 -5.53
N PRO A 26 -10.62 6.12 -6.17
CA PRO A 26 -11.16 5.84 -7.50
C PRO A 26 -10.03 5.72 -8.53
N ASP A 27 -10.09 4.72 -9.40
CA ASP A 27 -9.24 4.65 -10.58
C ASP A 27 -9.75 5.56 -11.73
N ALA A 28 -9.08 5.52 -12.87
CA ALA A 28 -9.45 6.30 -14.06
C ALA A 28 -10.85 5.97 -14.62
N ALA A 29 -11.38 4.79 -14.30
CA ALA A 29 -12.72 4.34 -14.66
C ALA A 29 -13.76 4.61 -13.55
N GLY A 30 -13.34 5.18 -12.42
CA GLY A 30 -14.18 5.49 -11.27
C GLY A 30 -14.37 4.31 -10.30
N ALA A 31 -13.72 3.17 -10.51
CA ALA A 31 -13.81 2.05 -9.59
C ALA A 31 -12.97 2.33 -8.34
N ALA A 32 -13.59 2.21 -7.16
CA ALA A 32 -12.93 2.47 -5.89
C ALA A 32 -12.04 1.30 -5.46
N ILE A 33 -10.72 1.42 -5.62
CA ILE A 33 -9.74 0.40 -5.27
C ILE A 33 -9.26 0.56 -3.82
N PRO A 34 -9.04 -0.53 -3.05
CA PRO A 34 -8.50 -0.44 -1.71
C PRO A 34 -7.02 -0.06 -1.73
N VAL A 35 -6.65 0.88 -0.87
CA VAL A 35 -5.29 1.43 -0.78
C VAL A 35 -4.82 1.48 0.67
N VAL A 36 -3.50 1.45 0.85
CA VAL A 36 -2.82 1.59 2.14
C VAL A 36 -1.68 2.58 1.99
N VAL A 37 -1.52 3.46 2.97
CA VAL A 37 -0.29 4.23 3.22
C VAL A 37 0.30 3.72 4.51
N GLN A 38 1.59 3.38 4.50
CA GLN A 38 2.27 2.85 5.67
C GLN A 38 3.67 3.45 5.83
N ASN A 39 4.07 3.65 7.08
CA ASN A 39 5.39 4.15 7.46
C ASN A 39 6.42 3.03 7.62
N PHE A 40 7.48 3.11 6.84
CA PHE A 40 8.67 2.26 6.92
C PHE A 40 9.85 3.08 7.43
N GLN A 41 10.00 3.15 8.75
CA GLN A 41 11.12 3.82 9.42
C GLN A 41 11.28 5.30 8.98
N GLY A 42 10.16 6.02 8.94
CA GLY A 42 10.09 7.43 8.52
C GLY A 42 9.79 7.62 7.04
N ALA A 43 9.93 6.58 6.20
CA ALA A 43 9.54 6.64 4.79
C ALA A 43 8.09 6.20 4.61
N LEU A 44 7.20 7.12 4.21
CA LEU A 44 5.85 6.76 3.82
C LEU A 44 5.84 6.10 2.44
N LYS A 45 5.09 4.99 2.33
CA LYS A 45 4.89 4.23 1.10
C LYS A 45 3.41 3.96 0.92
N ALA A 46 2.95 3.93 -0.33
CA ALA A 46 1.56 3.69 -0.64
C ALA A 46 1.41 2.58 -1.68
N PHE A 47 0.47 1.67 -1.45
CA PHE A 47 0.19 0.53 -2.32
C PHE A 47 -1.31 0.28 -2.44
N ARG A 48 -1.70 -0.49 -3.47
CA ARG A 48 -2.97 -1.23 -3.44
C ARG A 48 -2.95 -2.17 -2.24
N ASN A 49 -3.97 -2.09 -1.40
CA ASN A 49 -4.09 -2.90 -0.17
C ASN A 49 -4.66 -4.30 -0.51
N VAL A 50 -3.96 -5.02 -1.38
CA VAL A 50 -4.38 -6.31 -1.92
C VAL A 50 -3.16 -7.21 -2.05
N CYS A 51 -3.17 -8.34 -1.36
CA CYS A 51 -2.12 -9.35 -1.41
C CYS A 51 -1.96 -9.92 -2.82
N SER A 52 -0.73 -10.00 -3.34
CA SER A 52 -0.44 -10.50 -4.69
C SER A 52 -0.63 -12.02 -4.83
N HIS A 53 -0.71 -12.76 -3.72
CA HIS A 53 -0.92 -14.21 -3.74
C HIS A 53 -2.37 -14.60 -4.10
N ARG A 54 -3.35 -14.18 -3.30
CA ARG A 54 -4.78 -14.55 -3.44
C ARG A 54 -5.74 -13.39 -3.18
N TYR A 55 -5.28 -12.16 -3.41
CA TYR A 55 -6.10 -10.95 -3.42
C TYR A 55 -6.87 -10.61 -2.14
N ALA A 56 -6.48 -11.18 -1.00
CA ALA A 56 -6.99 -10.76 0.30
C ALA A 56 -6.54 -9.32 0.63
N LEU A 57 -7.39 -8.56 1.33
CA LEU A 57 -7.00 -7.30 1.97
C LEU A 57 -5.86 -7.56 2.96
N ILE A 58 -4.85 -6.69 2.98
CA ILE A 58 -3.69 -6.84 3.88
C ILE A 58 -4.03 -6.24 5.24
N HIS A 59 -4.53 -5.01 5.25
CA HIS A 59 -5.14 -4.39 6.44
C HIS A 59 -6.63 -4.18 6.20
N ASP A 60 -7.47 -4.54 7.17
CA ASP A 60 -8.93 -4.36 7.08
C ASP A 60 -9.44 -3.20 7.96
N GLN A 61 -8.61 -2.68 8.86
CA GLN A 61 -8.93 -1.52 9.69
C GLN A 61 -8.57 -0.21 8.97
N PRO A 62 -9.30 0.89 9.25
CA PRO A 62 -9.02 2.20 8.65
C PRO A 62 -7.64 2.74 9.04
N CYS A 63 -7.14 2.37 10.22
CA CYS A 63 -5.82 2.74 10.70
C CYS A 63 -5.30 1.72 11.72
N GLY A 64 -4.01 1.76 11.99
CA GLY A 64 -3.39 0.93 13.02
C GLY A 64 -1.87 0.96 12.93
N ARG A 65 -1.23 0.01 13.60
CA ARG A 65 0.22 -0.21 13.58
C ARG A 65 0.53 -1.67 13.35
N GLY A 66 1.42 -1.98 12.42
CA GLY A 66 1.85 -3.36 12.15
C GLY A 66 2.73 -3.49 10.92
N LEU A 67 2.87 -4.73 10.43
CA LEU A 67 3.54 -5.03 9.16
C LEU A 67 2.50 -5.06 8.03
N LEU A 68 2.94 -4.90 6.78
CA LEU A 68 2.16 -5.32 5.61
C LEU A 68 2.12 -6.86 5.56
N ARG A 69 1.38 -7.49 6.49
CA ARG A 69 1.25 -8.94 6.58
C ARG A 69 -0.16 -9.34 6.17
N CYS A 70 -0.26 -10.13 5.10
CA CYS A 70 -1.54 -10.65 4.66
C CYS A 70 -2.11 -11.63 5.72
N PRO A 71 -3.37 -11.43 6.17
CA PRO A 71 -3.99 -12.27 7.19
C PRO A 71 -4.32 -13.68 6.67
N TYR A 72 -4.36 -13.88 5.34
CA TYR A 72 -4.75 -15.16 4.76
C TYR A 72 -3.65 -16.23 4.91
N HIS A 73 -2.47 -15.98 4.33
CA HIS A 73 -1.35 -16.95 4.34
C HIS A 73 -0.05 -16.35 4.90
N GLY A 74 -0.12 -15.18 5.54
CA GLY A 74 1.03 -14.61 6.24
C GLY A 74 2.13 -14.01 5.37
N TRP A 75 1.87 -13.73 4.08
CA TRP A 75 2.84 -13.04 3.22
C TRP A 75 3.14 -11.65 3.77
N VAL A 76 4.43 -11.34 3.98
CA VAL A 76 4.93 -10.05 4.49
C VAL A 76 5.67 -9.30 3.39
N TYR A 77 5.32 -8.03 3.22
CA TYR A 77 5.90 -7.15 2.21
C TYR A 77 6.81 -6.07 2.83
N ASP A 78 7.85 -5.68 2.11
CA ASP A 78 8.78 -4.63 2.50
C ASP A 78 8.35 -3.22 2.03
N ALA A 79 9.23 -2.22 2.21
CA ALA A 79 9.00 -0.84 1.81
C ALA A 79 8.99 -0.61 0.28
N ALA A 80 9.43 -1.60 -0.51
CA ALA A 80 9.30 -1.62 -1.96
C ALA A 80 8.05 -2.40 -2.40
N GLY A 81 7.26 -2.92 -1.44
CA GLY A 81 6.11 -3.77 -1.70
C GLY A 81 6.49 -5.19 -2.10
N VAL A 82 7.76 -5.58 -2.03
CA VAL A 82 8.23 -6.91 -2.43
C VAL A 82 7.93 -7.91 -1.31
N PRO A 83 7.38 -9.10 -1.60
CA PRO A 83 7.18 -10.13 -0.59
C PRO A 83 8.53 -10.67 -0.10
N ILE A 84 8.85 -10.37 1.15
CA ILE A 84 10.09 -10.79 1.81
C ILE A 84 9.85 -11.97 2.76
N GLY A 85 8.69 -12.05 3.39
CA GLY A 85 8.29 -13.15 4.27
C GLY A 85 7.21 -13.99 3.62
N ILE A 86 7.57 -15.11 3.01
CA ILE A 86 6.64 -16.05 2.38
C ILE A 86 6.75 -17.37 3.15
N PRO A 87 5.71 -17.79 3.90
CA PRO A 87 5.73 -19.09 4.56
C PRO A 87 5.93 -20.21 3.54
N PHE A 88 6.82 -21.15 3.87
CA PHE A 88 7.17 -22.32 3.05
C PHE A 88 7.80 -22.00 1.68
N ASP A 89 8.37 -20.81 1.48
CA ASP A 89 9.04 -20.47 0.21
C ASP A 89 10.17 -21.46 -0.13
N ASP A 90 11.07 -21.76 0.81
CA ASP A 90 12.21 -22.64 0.54
C ASP A 90 11.82 -24.08 0.15
N SER A 91 10.64 -24.54 0.57
CA SER A 91 10.14 -25.88 0.25
C SER A 91 9.26 -25.92 -0.99
N ASP A 92 8.37 -24.93 -1.16
CA ASP A 92 7.22 -25.05 -2.07
C ASP A 92 7.33 -24.15 -3.30
N PHE A 93 7.72 -22.88 -3.11
CA PHE A 93 7.69 -21.87 -4.18
C PHE A 93 9.08 -21.56 -4.74
N ARG A 94 10.10 -21.53 -3.88
CA ARG A 94 11.52 -21.25 -4.16
C ARG A 94 11.69 -20.02 -5.04
N LEU A 95 11.01 -18.94 -4.67
CA LEU A 95 10.99 -17.72 -5.47
C LEU A 95 12.33 -17.00 -5.40
N ASP A 96 12.97 -16.88 -6.55
CA ASP A 96 14.15 -16.03 -6.70
C ASP A 96 13.79 -14.54 -6.53
N ALA A 97 14.82 -13.70 -6.51
CA ALA A 97 14.66 -12.27 -6.31
C ALA A 97 13.83 -11.60 -7.43
N GLU A 98 13.86 -12.10 -8.66
CA GLU A 98 13.09 -11.55 -9.76
C GLU A 98 11.61 -11.92 -9.66
N ALA A 99 11.33 -13.19 -9.37
CA ALA A 99 9.98 -13.68 -9.13
C ALA A 99 9.31 -12.92 -7.98
N ARG A 100 10.03 -12.67 -6.89
CA ARG A 100 9.54 -11.83 -5.78
C ARG A 100 9.24 -10.40 -6.24
N ARG A 101 10.11 -9.76 -7.03
CA ARG A 101 9.86 -8.42 -7.57
C ARG A 101 8.61 -8.37 -8.46
N ARG A 102 8.36 -9.40 -9.27
CA ARG A 102 7.14 -9.51 -10.09
C ARG A 102 5.86 -9.66 -9.26
N LEU A 103 5.99 -10.10 -8.01
CA LEU A 103 4.89 -10.25 -7.05
C LEU A 103 4.78 -9.07 -6.08
N ALA A 104 5.49 -7.97 -6.33
CA ALA A 104 5.41 -6.79 -5.51
C ALA A 104 3.99 -6.18 -5.52
N LEU A 105 3.62 -5.54 -4.42
CA LEU A 105 2.38 -4.77 -4.34
C LEU A 105 2.41 -3.64 -5.36
N ALA A 106 1.28 -3.44 -6.03
CA ALA A 106 1.14 -2.34 -6.99
C ALA A 106 1.21 -0.99 -6.25
N PRO A 107 2.17 -0.11 -6.57
CA PRO A 107 2.26 1.21 -5.97
C PRO A 107 1.06 2.07 -6.38
N VAL A 108 0.74 3.04 -5.54
CA VAL A 108 -0.25 4.10 -5.81
C VAL A 108 0.37 5.45 -5.51
N GLY A 109 -0.18 6.52 -6.07
CA GLY A 109 0.31 7.88 -5.85
C GLY A 109 0.20 8.24 -4.38
N LEU A 110 1.20 8.95 -3.86
CA LEU A 110 1.29 9.40 -2.47
C LEU A 110 1.76 10.85 -2.45
N ALA A 111 1.08 11.69 -1.68
CA ALA A 111 1.54 13.03 -1.35
C ALA A 111 1.25 13.36 0.11
N VAL A 112 2.09 14.22 0.69
CA VAL A 112 1.85 14.82 2.00
C VAL A 112 1.86 16.32 1.83
N ALA A 113 0.74 16.98 2.12
CA ALA A 113 0.57 18.41 1.99
C ALA A 113 -0.33 18.91 3.12
N ASN A 114 -0.01 20.08 3.70
CA ASN A 114 -0.82 20.73 4.74
C ASN A 114 -1.17 19.81 5.93
N GLY A 115 -0.24 18.93 6.32
CA GLY A 115 -0.44 17.97 7.42
C GLY A 115 -1.37 16.79 7.06
N GLN A 116 -1.67 16.57 5.79
CA GLN A 116 -2.60 15.56 5.30
C GLN A 116 -1.90 14.56 4.37
N VAL A 117 -2.37 13.31 4.41
CA VAL A 117 -1.94 12.24 3.51
C VAL A 117 -2.94 12.11 2.38
N TRP A 118 -2.43 12.13 1.15
CA TRP A 118 -3.22 12.02 -0.07
C TRP A 118 -2.78 10.81 -0.88
N VAL A 119 -3.73 10.17 -1.55
CA VAL A 119 -3.49 9.02 -2.42
C VAL A 119 -4.17 9.18 -3.78
N ASN A 120 -3.55 8.60 -4.80
CA ASN A 120 -4.09 8.53 -6.16
C ASN A 120 -3.94 7.10 -6.69
N ALA A 121 -4.95 6.55 -7.37
CA ALA A 121 -4.85 5.19 -7.92
C ALA A 121 -3.73 5.02 -8.96
N ASP A 122 -3.27 6.11 -9.58
CA ASP A 122 -2.10 6.14 -10.46
C ASP A 122 -0.84 6.57 -9.69
N ALA A 123 0.16 5.69 -9.67
CA ALA A 123 1.46 5.93 -9.03
C ALA A 123 2.27 7.05 -9.69
N ALA A 124 2.01 7.33 -10.97
CA ALA A 124 2.69 8.39 -11.73
C ALA A 124 1.94 9.73 -11.69
N ALA A 125 0.79 9.81 -11.01
CA ALA A 125 0.03 11.05 -10.91
C ALA A 125 0.89 12.15 -10.26
N ILE A 126 0.93 13.33 -10.90
CA ILE A 126 1.51 14.52 -10.30
C ILE A 126 0.54 15.05 -9.26
N PHE A 127 1.03 15.38 -8.07
CA PHE A 127 0.19 15.90 -7.00
C PHE A 127 -0.37 17.28 -7.36
N THR A 128 -1.69 17.38 -7.30
CA THR A 128 -2.43 18.63 -7.36
C THR A 128 -3.40 18.60 -6.20
N GLU A 129 -3.27 19.54 -5.28
CA GLU A 129 -4.21 19.66 -4.17
C GLU A 129 -5.61 19.89 -4.74
N PRO A 130 -6.61 19.04 -4.41
CA PRO A 130 -7.98 19.28 -4.85
C PRO A 130 -8.47 20.63 -4.30
N ALA A 131 -9.19 21.38 -5.14
CA ALA A 131 -9.83 22.63 -4.77
C ALA A 131 -10.87 22.47 -3.66
#